data_AF-A0A9X3EU22-F1
#
_entry.id   AF-A0A9X3EU22-F1
#
_cell.length_a   1.000
_cell.length_b   1.000
_cell.length_c   1.000
_cell.angle_alpha   90.00
_cell.angle_beta   90.00
_cell.angle_gamma   90.00
#
_symmetry.space_group_name_H-M   'P 1'
#
loop_
_entity.id
_entity.type
_entity.pdbx_description
1 polymer ?
#
loop_
_entity_poly.entity_id
_entity_poly.type
_entity_poly.pdbx_seq_one_letter_code
_entity_poly.pdbx_strand_id
1 'polypeptide(L)'
;MHALTVLSLLLSPDLDRAPLATGAPGEDVQTVLNSLESSIELRDVVAVVEPGDEAFMRVDYDIPLGHVVIAARIGEDGAGVARLTLDRRVLVELEYLGGEVVAESTAFGDLTGEEAHLLSASVYQVWDYNVVLELLTGKERFLCAVAAGLSGLAIAAGVIAGCEWGTVGLGTPACVGLGTQVGAQTGAIVHKKCGDAQN
;
A
#
# COMPACT_ATOMS: atom_id res chain seq x y z
N MET A 1 -28.19 43.00 -4.37
CA MET A 1 -27.64 42.28 -5.54
C MET A 1 -27.51 40.81 -5.17
N HIS A 2 -28.50 40.02 -5.58
CA HIS A 2 -28.51 38.57 -5.43
C HIS A 2 -28.95 37.97 -6.76
N ALA A 3 -28.22 36.97 -7.25
CA ALA A 3 -28.72 36.04 -8.25
C ALA A 3 -28.04 34.69 -8.02
N LEU A 4 -28.80 33.77 -7.43
CA LEU A 4 -28.62 32.33 -7.56
C LEU A 4 -29.15 31.92 -8.94
N THR A 5 -28.41 31.07 -9.65
CA THR A 5 -28.93 30.41 -10.86
C THR A 5 -28.83 28.90 -10.65
N VAL A 6 -30.00 28.30 -10.44
CA VAL A 6 -30.23 26.85 -10.54
C VAL A 6 -30.35 26.54 -12.03
N LEU A 7 -29.56 25.60 -12.54
CA LEU A 7 -29.71 25.09 -13.90
C LEU A 7 -30.10 23.61 -13.86
N SER A 8 -31.38 23.35 -14.09
CA SER A 8 -31.94 22.05 -14.44
C SER A 8 -31.68 21.76 -15.91
N LEU A 9 -31.07 20.62 -16.23
CA LEU A 9 -31.02 20.02 -17.57
C LEU A 9 -31.37 18.54 -17.39
N LEU A 10 -32.66 18.18 -17.50
CA LEU A 10 -33.32 17.64 -18.70
C LEU A 10 -32.68 16.34 -19.23
N LEU A 11 -33.33 15.23 -18.83
CA LEU A 11 -33.32 13.95 -19.53
C LEU A 11 -33.78 14.13 -20.98
N SER A 12 -33.05 13.53 -21.92
CA SER A 12 -33.65 12.81 -23.05
C SER A 12 -32.72 11.66 -23.51
N PRO A 13 -33.27 10.51 -23.88
CA PRO A 13 -32.55 9.30 -24.27
C PRO A 13 -32.32 9.28 -25.78
N ASP A 14 -31.10 8.96 -26.21
CA ASP A 14 -30.74 8.27 -27.47
C ASP A 14 -29.28 8.59 -27.79
N LEU A 15 -28.40 7.65 -27.42
CA LEU A 15 -27.12 7.46 -28.08
C LEU A 15 -26.95 5.95 -28.26
N ASP A 16 -27.56 5.49 -29.34
CA ASP A 16 -27.36 4.21 -29.97
C ASP A 16 -25.86 4.01 -30.24
N ARG A 17 -25.33 2.88 -29.75
CA ARG A 17 -24.05 2.23 -30.11
C ARG A 17 -22.96 3.14 -30.71
N ALA A 18 -22.09 3.67 -29.83
CA ALA A 18 -20.66 3.62 -30.14
C ALA A 18 -20.17 2.20 -29.78
N PRO A 19 -19.33 1.55 -30.61
CA PRO A 19 -18.78 0.25 -30.24
C PRO A 19 -18.05 0.43 -28.92
N LEU A 20 -18.40 -0.42 -27.94
CA LEU A 20 -17.56 -0.67 -26.79
C LEU A 20 -16.15 -0.84 -27.34
N ALA A 21 -15.29 0.15 -27.11
CA ALA A 21 -13.88 -0.10 -27.13
C ALA A 21 -13.73 -1.26 -26.14
N THR A 22 -13.51 -2.45 -26.69
CA THR A 22 -12.99 -3.60 -25.97
C THR A 22 -11.63 -3.15 -25.46
N GLY A 23 -11.64 -2.37 -24.38
CA GLY A 23 -10.47 -2.13 -23.57
C GLY A 23 -10.00 -3.51 -23.15
N ALA A 24 -8.69 -3.73 -23.26
CA ALA A 24 -8.04 -4.90 -22.70
C ALA A 24 -8.65 -5.24 -21.34
N PRO A 25 -8.81 -6.52 -20.96
CA PRO A 25 -9.35 -6.87 -19.66
C PRO A 25 -8.49 -6.14 -18.62
N GLY A 26 -9.04 -5.09 -18.01
CA GLY A 26 -8.41 -4.49 -16.85
C GLY A 26 -8.35 -5.60 -15.83
N GLU A 27 -7.15 -5.93 -15.36
CA GLU A 27 -6.98 -6.92 -14.31
C GLU A 27 -7.95 -6.58 -13.18
N ASP A 28 -8.79 -7.53 -12.80
CA ASP A 28 -9.67 -7.35 -11.64
C ASP A 28 -8.85 -7.43 -10.35
N VAL A 29 -9.41 -6.93 -9.25
CA VAL A 29 -8.74 -6.88 -7.93
C VAL A 29 -8.20 -8.25 -7.52
N GLN A 30 -8.95 -9.32 -7.79
CA GLN A 30 -8.54 -10.68 -7.41
C GLN A 30 -7.35 -11.16 -8.22
N THR A 31 -7.29 -10.82 -9.51
CA THR A 31 -6.16 -11.14 -10.39
C THR A 31 -4.88 -10.49 -9.88
N VAL A 32 -4.94 -9.22 -9.47
CA VAL A 32 -3.79 -8.52 -8.90
C VAL A 32 -3.40 -9.10 -7.53
N LEU A 33 -4.35 -9.41 -6.65
CA LEU A 33 -4.03 -10.05 -5.38
C LEU A 33 -3.34 -11.41 -5.57
N ASN A 34 -3.85 -12.24 -6.49
CA ASN A 34 -3.25 -13.53 -6.81
C ASN A 34 -1.82 -13.37 -7.37
N SER A 35 -1.53 -12.29 -8.08
CA SER A 35 -0.18 -12.03 -8.58
C SER A 35 0.77 -11.59 -7.46
N LEU A 36 0.29 -10.85 -6.45
CA LEU A 36 1.08 -10.51 -5.25
C LEU A 36 1.46 -11.73 -4.42
N GLU A 37 0.66 -12.80 -4.48
CA GLU A 37 0.92 -14.09 -3.84
C GLU A 37 1.98 -14.93 -4.57
N SER A 38 2.44 -14.51 -5.76
CA SER A 38 3.50 -15.23 -6.48
C SER A 38 4.79 -15.21 -5.66
N SER A 39 5.36 -16.38 -5.37
CA SER A 39 6.52 -16.49 -4.47
C SER A 39 7.69 -15.64 -4.97
N ILE A 40 8.13 -14.71 -4.11
CA ILE A 40 9.35 -13.93 -4.29
C ILE A 40 10.38 -14.45 -3.29
N GLU A 41 11.62 -14.59 -3.77
CA GLU A 41 12.74 -14.89 -2.90
C GLU A 41 13.02 -13.69 -1.99
N LEU A 42 12.62 -13.78 -0.72
CA LEU A 42 13.07 -12.86 0.33
C LEU A 42 14.26 -13.50 1.05
N ARG A 43 15.33 -12.73 1.22
CA ARG A 43 16.54 -13.16 1.92
C ARG A 43 16.78 -12.30 3.14
N ASP A 44 17.51 -12.85 4.10
CA ASP A 44 17.98 -12.14 5.29
C ASP A 44 16.87 -11.37 6.03
N VAL A 45 15.68 -11.98 6.10
CA VAL A 45 14.51 -11.39 6.77
C VAL A 45 14.80 -11.26 8.26
N VAL A 46 14.89 -10.03 8.74
CA VAL A 46 15.08 -9.66 10.13
C VAL A 46 13.94 -8.74 10.54
N ALA A 47 13.43 -8.93 11.74
CA ALA A 47 12.45 -8.01 12.30
C ALA A 47 12.80 -7.69 13.75
N VAL A 48 12.47 -6.48 14.17
CA VAL A 48 12.70 -5.95 15.51
C VAL A 48 11.47 -5.14 15.92
N VAL A 49 11.01 -5.36 17.15
CA VAL A 49 9.99 -4.55 17.81
C VAL A 49 10.52 -4.16 19.17
N GLU A 50 10.59 -2.86 19.42
CA GLU A 50 11.02 -2.28 20.69
C GLU A 50 9.84 -1.48 21.29
N PRO A 51 9.14 -2.05 22.29
CA PRO A 51 8.08 -1.33 22.99
C PRO A 51 8.67 -0.30 23.95
N GLY A 52 7.94 0.80 24.17
CA GLY A 52 8.32 1.84 25.13
C GLY A 52 7.67 3.19 24.80
N ASP A 53 8.20 4.25 25.41
CA ASP A 53 7.73 5.63 25.23
C ASP A 53 7.83 6.09 23.75
N GLU A 54 8.73 5.47 22.99
CA GLU A 54 8.85 5.60 21.54
C GLU A 54 8.80 4.19 20.95
N ALA A 55 7.58 3.71 20.66
CA ALA A 55 7.35 2.40 20.07
C ALA A 55 8.02 2.34 18.69
N PHE A 56 8.88 1.34 18.50
CA PHE A 56 9.65 1.16 17.28
C PHE A 56 9.41 -0.23 16.70
N MET A 57 9.20 -0.28 15.38
CA MET A 57 9.12 -1.50 14.60
C MET A 57 10.02 -1.36 13.38
N ARG A 58 10.74 -2.42 13.05
CA ARG A 58 11.52 -2.51 11.81
C ARG A 58 11.50 -3.92 11.27
N VAL A 59 11.34 -4.03 9.96
CA VAL A 59 11.47 -5.26 9.18
C VAL A 59 12.43 -4.97 8.04
N ASP A 60 13.54 -5.70 8.01
CA ASP A 60 14.60 -5.62 7.02
C ASP A 60 14.63 -6.92 6.22
N TYR A 61 14.77 -6.83 4.89
CA TYR A 61 14.90 -8.01 4.03
C TYR A 61 15.49 -7.63 2.68
N ASP A 62 16.04 -8.61 1.97
CA ASP A 62 16.58 -8.44 0.63
C ASP A 62 15.67 -9.08 -0.42
N ILE A 63 15.50 -8.38 -1.54
CA ILE A 63 14.87 -8.87 -2.77
C ILE A 63 15.84 -8.71 -3.95
N PRO A 64 15.56 -9.28 -5.14
CA PRO A 64 16.42 -9.09 -6.31
C PRO A 64 16.68 -7.62 -6.69
N LEU A 65 15.77 -6.73 -6.32
CA LEU A 65 15.87 -5.29 -6.56
C LEU A 65 16.77 -4.52 -5.56
N GLY A 66 17.05 -5.09 -4.39
CA GLY A 66 17.86 -4.43 -3.35
C GLY A 66 17.36 -4.70 -1.94
N HIS A 67 17.87 -3.91 -0.99
CA HIS A 67 17.53 -4.01 0.42
C HIS A 67 16.27 -3.21 0.75
N VAL A 68 15.27 -3.86 1.32
CA VAL A 68 14.00 -3.25 1.72
C VAL A 68 13.93 -3.11 3.23
N VAL A 69 13.51 -1.93 3.67
CA VAL A 69 13.25 -1.64 5.09
C VAL A 69 11.84 -1.08 5.24
N ILE A 70 11.04 -1.76 6.04
CA ILE A 70 9.79 -1.24 6.61
C ILE A 70 10.09 -0.82 8.03
N ALA A 71 9.92 0.45 8.38
CA ALA A 71 10.18 0.92 9.74
C ALA A 71 9.11 1.90 10.21
N ALA A 72 8.77 1.85 11.49
CA ALA A 72 7.89 2.80 12.15
C ALA A 72 8.48 3.19 13.50
N ARG A 73 8.32 4.47 13.85
CA ARG A 73 8.78 5.05 15.10
C ARG A 73 7.74 6.04 15.57
N ILE A 74 7.08 5.73 16.67
CA ILE A 74 5.88 6.45 17.11
C ILE A 74 5.98 6.70 18.61
N GLY A 75 5.90 7.97 19.00
CA GLY A 75 5.88 8.40 20.40
C GLY A 75 4.56 8.07 21.12
N GLU A 76 4.57 8.21 22.44
CA GLU A 76 3.38 7.99 23.28
C GLU A 76 2.18 8.87 22.91
N ASP A 77 2.43 10.05 22.35
CA ASP A 77 1.40 10.98 21.87
C ASP A 77 0.81 10.55 20.52
N GLY A 78 1.26 9.41 19.98
CA GLY A 78 0.87 8.90 18.68
C GLY A 78 1.47 9.70 17.53
N ALA A 79 2.46 10.58 17.77
CA ALA A 79 3.17 11.28 16.72
C ALA A 79 4.40 10.49 16.27
N GLY A 80 4.71 10.54 14.99
CA GLY A 80 5.90 9.86 14.47
C GLY A 80 5.83 9.58 12.98
N VAL A 81 6.67 8.66 12.52
CA VAL A 81 6.85 8.40 11.09
C VAL A 81 6.95 6.90 10.83
N ALA A 82 6.29 6.44 9.77
CA ALA A 82 6.46 5.12 9.19
C ALA A 82 6.96 5.22 7.74
N ARG A 83 7.91 4.37 7.35
CA ARG A 83 8.59 4.41 6.06
C ARG A 83 8.75 3.03 5.45
N LEU A 84 8.60 2.99 4.12
CA LEU A 84 9.14 1.94 3.26
C LEU A 84 10.34 2.51 2.52
N THR A 85 11.49 1.85 2.59
CA THR A 85 12.68 2.23 1.83
C THR A 85 13.24 1.08 1.01
N LEU A 86 13.84 1.39 -0.14
CA LEU A 86 14.59 0.48 -1.00
C LEU A 86 15.98 1.08 -1.25
N ASP A 87 17.05 0.38 -0.87
CA ASP A 87 18.45 0.85 -0.97
C ASP A 87 18.67 2.28 -0.44
N ARG A 88 17.97 2.62 0.66
CA ARG A 88 17.92 3.94 1.34
C ARG A 88 17.03 4.99 0.67
N ARG A 89 16.45 4.74 -0.50
CA ARG A 89 15.44 5.62 -1.09
C ARG A 89 14.11 5.41 -0.37
N VAL A 90 13.53 6.47 0.18
CA VAL A 90 12.19 6.44 0.76
C VAL A 90 11.18 6.36 -0.38
N LEU A 91 10.40 5.28 -0.39
CA LEU A 91 9.38 5.02 -1.41
C LEU A 91 7.97 5.27 -0.90
N VAL A 92 7.76 5.11 0.41
CA VAL A 92 6.54 5.48 1.11
C VAL A 92 6.91 6.12 2.43
N GLU A 93 6.21 7.19 2.80
CA GLU A 93 6.27 7.78 4.12
C GLU A 93 4.86 8.13 4.60
N LEU A 94 4.58 7.80 5.85
CA LEU A 94 3.39 8.20 6.59
C LEU A 94 3.83 8.99 7.82
N GLU A 95 3.33 10.21 7.97
CA GLU A 95 3.50 11.01 9.18
C GLU A 95 2.25 10.95 10.03
N TYR A 96 2.45 10.77 11.34
CA TYR A 96 1.39 10.67 12.33
C TYR A 96 1.42 11.85 13.30
N LEU A 97 0.24 12.31 13.71
CA LEU A 97 0.04 13.24 14.83
C LEU A 97 -1.22 12.83 15.60
N GLY A 98 -1.08 12.57 16.90
CA GLY A 98 -2.23 12.13 17.71
C GLY A 98 -2.76 10.75 17.30
N GLY A 99 -1.92 9.91 16.67
CA GLY A 99 -2.30 8.59 16.16
C GLY A 99 -2.97 8.60 14.78
N GLU A 100 -3.20 9.78 14.19
CA GLU A 100 -3.82 9.94 12.88
C GLU A 100 -2.78 10.26 11.81
N VAL A 101 -2.99 9.79 10.58
CA VAL A 101 -2.14 10.14 9.43
C VAL A 101 -2.40 11.59 9.05
N VAL A 102 -1.36 12.43 9.08
CA VAL A 102 -1.43 13.85 8.70
C VAL A 102 -0.73 14.17 7.39
N ALA A 103 0.20 13.31 6.96
CA ALA A 103 0.84 13.41 5.66
C ALA A 103 1.17 12.02 5.12
N GLU A 104 1.11 11.88 3.81
CA GLU A 104 1.52 10.69 3.07
C GLU A 104 2.34 11.11 1.85
N SER A 105 3.37 10.31 1.51
CA SER A 105 4.12 10.49 0.28
C SER A 105 4.50 9.15 -0.34
N THR A 106 4.59 9.12 -1.67
CA THR A 106 5.03 7.94 -2.43
C THR A 106 5.98 8.36 -3.56
N ALA A 107 6.96 7.50 -3.88
CA ALA A 107 7.99 7.78 -4.89
C ALA A 107 8.25 6.59 -5.83
N PHE A 108 7.17 5.95 -6.28
CA PHE A 108 7.23 4.78 -7.18
C PHE A 108 7.45 5.14 -8.65
N GLY A 109 7.36 6.42 -9.04
CA GLY A 109 7.47 6.86 -10.43
C GLY A 109 8.81 6.56 -11.11
N ASP A 110 9.87 6.32 -10.32
CA ASP A 110 11.20 5.94 -10.82
C ASP A 110 11.37 4.42 -10.98
N LEU A 111 10.36 3.61 -10.61
CA LEU A 111 10.35 2.16 -10.78
C LEU A 111 9.66 1.79 -12.09
N THR A 112 10.19 0.76 -12.76
CA THR A 112 9.47 0.06 -13.82
C THR A 112 8.26 -0.69 -13.25
N GLY A 113 7.30 -1.08 -14.09
CA GLY A 113 6.14 -1.85 -13.64
C GLY A 113 6.51 -3.20 -13.01
N GLU A 114 7.57 -3.86 -13.51
CA GLU A 114 8.07 -5.11 -12.95
C GLU A 114 8.72 -4.89 -11.57
N GLU A 115 9.52 -3.84 -11.40
CA GLU A 115 10.12 -3.49 -10.11
C GLU A 115 9.06 -3.08 -9.08
N ALA A 116 8.06 -2.31 -9.49
CA ALA A 116 6.92 -1.93 -8.65
C ALA A 116 6.11 -3.16 -8.22
N HIS A 117 5.88 -4.11 -9.14
CA HIS A 117 5.21 -5.36 -8.83
C HIS A 117 6.03 -6.21 -7.84
N LEU A 118 7.32 -6.41 -8.11
CA LEU A 118 8.23 -7.17 -7.26
C LEU A 118 8.27 -6.60 -5.84
N LEU A 119 8.37 -5.28 -5.69
CA LEU A 119 8.35 -4.62 -4.39
C LEU A 119 6.99 -4.75 -3.69
N SER A 120 5.87 -4.55 -4.39
CA SER A 120 4.54 -4.71 -3.79
C SER A 120 4.31 -6.13 -3.30
N ALA A 121 4.69 -7.12 -4.09
CA ALA A 121 4.55 -8.52 -3.74
C ALA A 121 5.49 -8.93 -2.59
N SER A 122 6.69 -8.35 -2.50
CA SER A 122 7.57 -8.58 -1.35
C SER A 122 7.01 -7.97 -0.06
N VAL A 123 6.45 -6.76 -0.14
CA VAL A 123 5.75 -6.11 0.99
C VAL A 123 4.53 -6.92 1.41
N TYR A 124 3.82 -7.55 0.48
CA TYR A 124 2.71 -8.45 0.81
C TYR A 124 3.19 -9.71 1.55
N GLN A 125 4.24 -10.36 1.04
CA GLN A 125 4.74 -11.65 1.53
C GLN A 125 5.51 -11.58 2.84
N VAL A 126 6.20 -10.47 3.15
CA VAL A 126 7.05 -10.39 4.35
C VAL A 126 6.25 -10.62 5.65
N TRP A 127 4.96 -10.30 5.64
CA TRP A 127 4.05 -10.51 6.78
C TRP A 127 3.62 -11.97 6.98
N ASP A 128 3.98 -12.89 6.10
CA ASP A 128 3.80 -14.34 6.27
C ASP A 128 5.02 -15.03 6.89
N TYR A 129 6.12 -14.32 7.11
CA TYR A 129 7.31 -14.90 7.70
C TYR A 129 7.16 -15.03 9.22
N ASN A 130 7.43 -16.22 9.74
CA ASN A 130 7.34 -16.51 11.19
C ASN A 130 8.13 -15.51 12.04
N VAL A 131 9.33 -15.12 11.61
CA VAL A 131 10.16 -14.13 12.33
C VAL A 131 9.49 -12.77 12.48
N VAL A 132 8.61 -12.39 11.54
CA VAL A 132 7.83 -11.15 11.60
C VAL A 132 6.61 -11.35 12.48
N LEU A 133 5.87 -12.44 12.29
CA LEU A 133 4.64 -12.73 13.04
C LEU A 133 4.90 -12.95 14.55
N GLU A 134 6.00 -13.61 14.90
CA GLU A 134 6.38 -13.89 16.29
C GLU A 134 6.68 -12.62 17.10
N LEU A 135 7.04 -11.51 16.46
CA LEU A 135 7.32 -10.24 17.13
C LEU A 135 6.07 -9.38 17.36
N LEU A 136 4.97 -9.72 16.69
CA LEU A 136 3.70 -9.01 16.81
C LEU A 136 2.86 -9.50 17.99
N THR A 137 3.35 -10.47 18.78
CA THR A 137 2.65 -11.10 19.92
C THR A 137 2.54 -10.20 21.18
N GLY A 138 2.53 -8.87 21.02
CA GLY A 138 2.47 -7.85 22.09
C GLY A 138 1.20 -7.00 22.07
N LYS A 139 1.01 -6.12 23.06
CA LYS A 139 -0.18 -5.23 23.16
C LYS A 139 -0.20 -4.05 22.18
N GLU A 140 0.65 -4.05 21.16
CA GLU A 140 0.87 -2.91 20.28
C GLU A 140 -0.08 -2.90 19.08
N ARG A 141 -1.39 -2.92 19.37
CA ARG A 141 -2.46 -2.78 18.35
C ARG A 141 -2.23 -1.60 17.41
N PHE A 142 -1.62 -0.54 17.92
CA PHE A 142 -1.27 0.63 17.13
C PHE A 142 -0.18 0.33 16.09
N LEU A 143 0.88 -0.41 16.42
CA LEU A 143 1.90 -0.80 15.44
C LEU A 143 1.33 -1.73 14.35
N CYS A 144 0.36 -2.59 14.69
CA CYS A 144 -0.38 -3.35 13.68
C CYS A 144 -1.15 -2.44 12.70
N ALA A 145 -1.75 -1.36 13.20
CA ALA A 145 -2.44 -0.38 12.35
C ALA A 145 -1.45 0.38 11.46
N VAL A 146 -0.29 0.75 11.99
CA VAL A 146 0.79 1.40 11.22
C VAL A 146 1.35 0.46 10.15
N ALA A 147 1.64 -0.80 10.49
CA ALA A 147 2.08 -1.83 9.55
C ALA A 147 1.07 -2.03 8.41
N ALA A 148 -0.21 -2.12 8.75
CA ALA A 148 -1.30 -2.26 7.80
C ALA A 148 -1.43 -1.04 6.86
N GLY A 149 -1.40 0.17 7.42
CA GLY A 149 -1.49 1.41 6.65
C GLY A 149 -0.32 1.56 5.68
N LEU A 150 0.91 1.36 6.15
CA LEU A 150 2.11 1.46 5.32
C LEU A 150 2.14 0.41 4.21
N SER A 151 1.78 -0.84 4.52
CA SER A 151 1.73 -1.92 3.53
C SER A 151 0.65 -1.68 2.48
N GLY A 152 -0.53 -1.24 2.91
CA GLY A 152 -1.63 -0.89 2.01
C GLY A 152 -1.26 0.25 1.07
N LEU A 153 -0.61 1.30 1.58
CA LEU A 153 -0.15 2.43 0.77
C LEU A 153 0.96 2.02 -0.22
N ALA A 154 1.93 1.22 0.21
CA ALA A 154 2.98 0.69 -0.66
C ALA A 154 2.43 -0.14 -1.82
N ILE A 155 1.51 -1.05 -1.52
CA ILE A 155 0.89 -1.91 -2.53
C ILE A 155 0.00 -1.09 -3.47
N ALA A 156 -0.78 -0.13 -2.94
CA ALA A 156 -1.56 0.78 -3.78
C ALA A 156 -0.66 1.54 -4.76
N ALA A 157 0.43 2.14 -4.26
CA ALA A 157 1.37 2.90 -5.08
C ALA A 157 2.02 2.03 -6.16
N GLY A 158 2.46 0.81 -5.82
CA GLY A 158 3.06 -0.09 -6.79
C GLY A 158 2.08 -0.62 -7.83
N VAL A 159 0.82 -0.87 -7.47
CA VAL A 159 -0.23 -1.24 -8.44
C VAL A 159 -0.56 -0.08 -9.37
N ILE A 160 -0.65 1.15 -8.86
CA ILE A 160 -0.86 2.35 -9.68
C ILE A 160 0.28 2.50 -10.68
N ALA A 161 1.53 2.46 -10.19
CA ALA A 161 2.71 2.56 -11.04
C ALA A 161 2.72 1.45 -12.12
N GLY A 162 2.56 0.18 -11.73
CA GLY A 162 2.55 -0.95 -12.67
C GLY A 162 1.44 -0.86 -13.72
N CYS A 163 0.25 -0.41 -13.33
CA CYS A 163 -0.90 -0.22 -14.23
C CYS A 163 -0.64 0.90 -15.26
N GLU A 164 0.02 1.98 -14.86
CA GLU A 164 0.40 3.09 -15.73
C GLU A 164 1.52 2.73 -16.73
N TRP A 165 2.32 1.69 -16.46
CA TRP A 165 3.25 1.16 -17.46
C TRP A 165 2.53 0.32 -18.53
N GLY A 166 1.48 -0.41 -18.14
CA GLY A 166 0.68 -1.25 -19.05
C GLY A 166 -0.36 -0.47 -19.87
N THR A 167 -0.75 0.72 -19.41
CA THR A 167 -1.70 1.60 -20.07
C THR A 167 -0.99 2.86 -20.54
N VAL A 168 -1.14 3.26 -21.80
CA VAL A 168 -0.43 4.42 -22.42
C VAL A 168 -0.84 5.81 -21.84
N GLY A 169 -1.20 5.89 -20.55
CA GLY A 169 -1.55 7.13 -19.86
C GLY A 169 -1.31 7.04 -18.37
N LEU A 170 -0.55 8.01 -17.85
CA LEU A 170 -0.37 8.27 -16.41
C LEU A 170 -1.73 8.58 -15.76
N GLY A 171 -1.98 8.05 -14.56
CA GLY A 171 -3.05 8.47 -13.67
C GLY A 171 -4.46 8.16 -14.14
N THR A 172 -4.69 7.11 -14.95
CA THR A 172 -6.07 6.79 -15.32
C THR A 172 -6.88 6.52 -14.04
N PRO A 173 -8.11 7.07 -13.90
CA PRO A 173 -8.95 6.81 -12.72
C PRO A 173 -9.16 5.32 -12.45
N ALA A 174 -9.05 4.48 -13.48
CA ALA A 174 -9.08 3.03 -13.35
C ALA A 174 -7.86 2.47 -12.58
N CYS A 175 -6.63 2.89 -12.91
CA CYS A 175 -5.43 2.47 -12.19
C CYS A 175 -5.45 2.94 -10.72
N VAL A 176 -5.85 4.19 -10.48
CA VAL A 176 -6.02 4.72 -9.11
C VAL A 176 -7.07 3.92 -8.34
N GLY A 177 -8.21 3.64 -8.97
CA GLY A 177 -9.28 2.86 -8.36
C GLY A 177 -8.90 1.40 -8.06
N LEU A 178 -8.14 0.76 -8.95
CA LEU A 178 -7.61 -0.58 -8.76
C LEU A 178 -6.59 -0.61 -7.61
N GLY A 179 -5.58 0.26 -7.65
CA GLY A 179 -4.56 0.33 -6.61
C GLY A 179 -5.13 0.64 -5.22
N THR A 180 -6.08 1.57 -5.13
CA THR A 180 -6.77 1.88 -3.86
C THR A 180 -7.50 0.67 -3.29
N GLN A 181 -8.21 -0.10 -4.12
CA GLN A 181 -8.92 -1.30 -3.67
C GLN A 181 -7.97 -2.40 -3.21
N VAL A 182 -6.92 -2.68 -3.99
CA VAL A 182 -5.90 -3.68 -3.64
C VAL A 182 -5.17 -3.27 -2.36
N GLY A 183 -4.77 -2.00 -2.22
CA GLY A 183 -4.14 -1.46 -1.02
C GLY A 183 -5.03 -1.59 0.23
N ALA A 184 -6.32 -1.28 0.11
CA ALA A 184 -7.27 -1.42 1.22
C ALA A 184 -7.43 -2.90 1.66
N GLN A 185 -7.53 -3.83 0.70
CA GLN A 185 -7.67 -5.25 1.01
C GLN A 185 -6.39 -5.83 1.63
N THR A 186 -5.23 -5.49 1.10
CA THR A 186 -3.94 -5.95 1.63
C THR A 186 -3.64 -5.35 3.01
N GLY A 187 -3.96 -4.06 3.23
CA GLY A 187 -3.90 -3.46 4.56
C GLY A 187 -4.79 -4.19 5.58
N ALA A 188 -6.01 -4.55 5.20
CA ALA A 188 -6.90 -5.34 6.05
C ALA A 188 -6.35 -6.76 6.35
N ILE A 189 -5.71 -7.40 5.38
CA ILE A 189 -5.04 -8.70 5.56
C ILE A 189 -3.89 -8.57 6.56
N VAL A 190 -3.01 -7.58 6.42
CA VAL A 190 -1.89 -7.35 7.35
C VAL A 190 -2.41 -7.03 8.74
N HIS A 191 -3.44 -6.17 8.85
CA HIS A 191 -4.07 -5.86 10.13
C HIS A 191 -4.62 -7.11 10.82
N LYS A 192 -5.29 -7.99 10.05
CA LYS A 192 -5.80 -9.26 10.56
C LYS A 192 -4.69 -10.21 11.00
N LYS A 193 -3.65 -10.42 10.17
CA LYS A 193 -2.49 -11.28 10.52
C LYS A 193 -1.84 -10.83 11.83
N CYS A 194 -1.63 -9.53 11.96
CA CYS A 194 -1.09 -8.93 13.17
C CYS A 194 -2.01 -9.12 14.38
N GLY A 195 -3.33 -8.90 14.21
CA GLY A 195 -4.32 -9.11 15.26
C GLY A 195 -4.48 -10.58 15.68
N ASP A 196 -4.39 -11.54 14.75
CA ASP A 196 -4.46 -12.97 15.03
C ASP A 196 -3.22 -13.43 15.81
N ALA A 197 -2.03 -12.86 15.53
CA ALA A 197 -0.81 -13.12 16.29
C ALA A 197 -0.84 -12.60 17.74
N GLN A 198 -1.77 -11.70 18.09
CA GLN A 198 -1.94 -11.16 19.44
C GLN A 198 -2.85 -12.00 20.35
N ASN A 199 -3.54 -13.02 19.83
CA ASN A 199 -4.51 -13.86 20.56
C ASN A 199 -3.99 -15.28 20.81
#